data_AF-A0A9P5MN17-F1
#
_entry.id   AF-A0A9P5MN17-F1
#
_cell.length_a   1.000
_cell.length_b   1.000
_cell.length_c   1.000
_cell.angle_alpha   90.00
_cell.angle_beta   90.00
_cell.angle_gamma   90.00
#
_symmetry.space_group_name_H-M   'P 1'
#
loop_
_entity.id
_entity.type
_entity.pdbx_description
1 polymer ?
#
loop_
_entity_poly.entity_id
_entity_poly.type
_entity_poly.pdbx_seq_one_letter_code
_entity_poly.pdbx_strand_id
1 'polypeptide(L)'
;MSEAKFNKAVEIVQGLPKDGPVQPSDSDKLYFYKYYKQATVGDVDTARPGGLFNFAANAKWDAWNSVKGTSKEEAYGKYVEKLMEASAAN
;
A
#
# COMPACT_ATOMS: atom_id res chain seq x y z
N MET A 1 -4.27 -7.40 12.93
CA MET A 1 -2.78 -7.42 12.87
C MET A 1 -2.25 -6.29 13.76
N SER A 2 -1.04 -6.39 14.33
CA SER A 2 -0.51 -5.31 15.21
C SER A 2 0.22 -4.23 14.41
N GLU A 3 0.20 -3.00 14.93
CA GLU A 3 0.93 -1.86 14.36
C GLU A 3 2.44 -2.13 14.25
N ALA A 4 3.04 -2.79 15.25
CA ALA A 4 4.45 -3.17 15.22
C ALA A 4 4.81 -4.06 14.01
N LYS A 5 3.96 -5.04 13.69
CA LYS A 5 4.16 -5.91 12.51
C LYS A 5 3.99 -5.12 11.21
N PHE A 6 3.02 -4.22 11.17
CA PHE A 6 2.81 -3.31 10.04
C PHE A 6 4.04 -2.41 9.81
N ASN A 7 4.53 -1.73 10.85
CA ASN A 7 5.71 -0.87 10.76
C ASN A 7 6.93 -1.65 10.27
N LYS A 8 7.12 -2.88 10.75
CA LYS A 8 8.21 -3.73 10.28
C LYS A 8 8.06 -4.11 8.81
N ALA A 9 6.84 -4.42 8.36
CA ALA A 9 6.56 -4.70 6.96
C ALA A 9 6.80 -3.47 6.07
N VAL A 10 6.45 -2.27 6.53
CA VAL A 10 6.72 -1.00 5.83
C VAL A 10 8.23 -0.81 5.64
N GLU A 11 9.03 -1.00 6.68
CA GLU A 11 10.49 -0.93 6.59
C GLU A 11 11.04 -1.89 5.53
N ILE A 12 10.54 -3.13 5.51
CA ILE A 12 10.97 -4.14 4.55
C ILE A 12 10.63 -3.68 3.12
N VAL A 13 9.38 -3.31 2.84
CA VAL A 13 8.93 -2.89 1.51
C VAL A 13 9.70 -1.66 1.02
N GLN A 14 9.99 -0.70 1.89
CA GLN A 14 10.76 0.50 1.55
C GLN A 14 12.25 0.21 1.33
N GLY A 15 12.78 -0.81 2.01
CA GLY A 15 14.17 -1.26 1.89
C GLY A 15 14.43 -2.27 0.78
N LEU A 16 13.41 -2.71 0.03
CA LEU A 16 13.60 -3.67 -1.06
C LEU A 16 14.52 -3.10 -2.15
N PRO A 17 15.60 -3.80 -2.51
CA PRO A 17 16.46 -3.37 -3.60
C PRO A 17 15.70 -3.44 -4.93
N LYS A 18 15.93 -2.45 -5.81
CA LYS A 18 15.26 -2.37 -7.13
C LYS A 18 15.49 -3.61 -7.98
N ASP A 19 16.68 -4.20 -7.89
CA ASP A 19 17.11 -5.39 -8.61
C ASP A 19 17.18 -6.63 -7.69
N GLY A 20 16.37 -6.62 -6.62
CA GLY A 20 16.28 -7.72 -5.67
C GLY A 20 15.50 -8.92 -6.23
N PRO A 21 15.56 -10.07 -5.53
CA PRO A 21 14.72 -11.22 -5.87
C PRO A 21 13.22 -10.88 -5.69
N VAL A 22 12.87 -10.10 -4.66
CA VAL A 22 11.48 -9.67 -4.41
C VAL A 22 11.24 -8.32 -5.08
N GLN A 23 10.56 -8.33 -6.23
CA GLN A 23 10.15 -7.11 -6.94
C GLN A 23 8.63 -6.99 -6.96
N PRO A 24 8.05 -6.04 -6.20
CA PRO A 24 6.62 -5.77 -6.26
C PRO A 24 6.24 -5.27 -7.66
N SER A 25 5.22 -5.88 -8.26
CA SER A 25 4.60 -5.36 -9.48
C SER A 25 3.94 -4.00 -9.21
N ASP A 26 3.57 -3.26 -10.25
CA ASP A 26 2.91 -1.96 -10.07
C ASP A 26 1.55 -2.08 -9.35
N SER A 27 0.83 -3.18 -9.55
CA SER A 27 -0.38 -3.48 -8.78
C SER A 27 -0.07 -3.75 -7.30
N ASP A 28 1.03 -4.43 -6.99
CA ASP A 28 1.48 -4.63 -5.61
C ASP A 28 1.88 -3.30 -4.96
N LYS A 29 2.59 -2.43 -5.67
CA LYS A 29 2.94 -1.08 -5.18
C LYS A 29 1.69 -0.26 -4.86
N LEU A 30 0.66 -0.30 -5.70
CA LEU A 30 -0.62 0.36 -5.44
C LEU A 30 -1.36 -0.28 -4.25
N TYR A 31 -1.27 -1.61 -4.09
CA TYR A 31 -1.83 -2.33 -2.95
C TYR A 31 -1.16 -1.94 -1.63
N PHE A 32 0.17 -1.88 -1.61
CA PHE A 32 0.91 -1.40 -0.45
C PHE A 32 0.55 0.07 -0.17
N TYR A 33 0.49 0.91 -1.20
CA TYR A 33 0.15 2.33 -1.05
C TYR A 33 -1.23 2.53 -0.39
N LYS A 34 -2.29 1.87 -0.89
CA LYS A 34 -3.64 2.09 -0.38
C LYS A 34 -3.78 1.72 1.09
N TYR A 35 -3.23 0.58 1.51
CA TYR A 35 -3.31 0.16 2.90
C TYR A 35 -2.31 0.89 3.79
N TYR A 36 -1.17 1.34 3.27
CA TYR A 36 -0.28 2.23 4.00
C TYR A 36 -0.99 3.55 4.34
N LYS A 37 -1.66 4.16 3.36
CA LYS A 37 -2.41 5.39 3.56
C LYS A 37 -3.59 5.20 4.52
N GLN A 38 -4.36 4.12 4.36
CA GLN A 38 -5.47 3.80 5.27
C GLN A 38 -4.99 3.54 6.71
N ALA A 39 -3.87 2.84 6.87
CA ALA A 39 -3.25 2.55 8.16
C ALA A 39 -2.76 3.80 8.88
N THR A 40 -2.13 4.73 8.15
CA THR A 40 -1.45 5.89 8.74
C THR A 40 -2.34 7.12 8.87
N VAL A 41 -3.13 7.41 7.83
CA VAL A 41 -3.99 8.59 7.75
C VAL A 41 -5.45 8.23 8.04
N GLY A 42 -5.89 7.04 7.65
CA GLY A 42 -7.30 6.66 7.62
C GLY A 42 -7.92 6.92 6.24
N ASP A 43 -9.22 7.20 6.22
CA ASP A 43 -9.96 7.48 5.00
C ASP A 43 -9.34 8.64 4.19
N VAL A 44 -9.46 8.56 2.86
CA VAL A 44 -9.00 9.62 1.98
C VAL A 44 -9.67 10.96 2.31
N ASP A 45 -8.83 11.97 2.50
CA ASP A 45 -9.18 13.32 2.97
C ASP A 45 -8.86 14.42 1.93
N THR A 46 -8.40 14.02 0.75
CA THR A 46 -8.00 14.92 -0.33
C THR A 46 -8.93 14.76 -1.54
N ALA A 47 -9.10 15.84 -2.30
CA ALA A 47 -9.77 15.78 -3.59
C ALA A 47 -8.96 14.93 -4.57
N ARG A 48 -9.64 14.20 -5.46
CA ARG A 48 -8.99 13.46 -6.53
C ARG A 48 -8.16 14.42 -7.40
N PRO A 49 -6.89 14.10 -7.73
CA PRO A 49 -6.07 14.97 -8.56
C PRO A 49 -6.74 15.30 -9.90
N GLY A 50 -6.66 16.57 -10.30
CA GLY A 50 -7.13 17.03 -11.61
C GLY A 50 -6.15 16.68 -12.73
N GLY A 51 -6.65 16.68 -13.98
CA GLY A 51 -5.85 16.54 -15.19
C GLY A 51 -5.70 15.11 -15.72
N LEU A 52 -5.92 14.95 -17.02
CA LEU A 52 -5.87 13.66 -17.73
C LEU A 52 -4.46 13.04 -17.80
N PHE A 53 -3.41 13.82 -17.56
CA PHE A 53 -2.02 13.37 -17.69
C PHE A 53 -1.39 12.90 -16.36
N ASN A 54 -2.10 13.01 -15.24
CA ASN A 54 -1.62 12.63 -13.91
C ASN A 54 -1.92 11.16 -13.56
N PHE A 55 -1.63 10.21 -14.46
CA PHE A 55 -2.04 8.81 -14.33
C PHE A 55 -1.61 8.15 -13.01
N ALA A 56 -0.35 8.34 -12.60
CA ALA A 56 0.17 7.73 -11.37
C ALA A 56 -0.46 8.31 -10.10
N ALA A 57 -0.68 9.63 -10.05
CA ALA A 57 -1.32 10.28 -8.91
C ALA A 57 -2.80 9.88 -8.82
N ASN A 58 -3.50 9.81 -9.95
CA ASN A 58 -4.87 9.33 -10.04
C ASN A 58 -4.97 7.87 -9.58
N ALA A 59 -4.10 6.98 -10.06
CA ALA A 59 -4.11 5.57 -9.66
C ALA A 59 -3.86 5.39 -8.14
N LYS A 60 -2.93 6.16 -7.57
CA LYS A 60 -2.68 6.16 -6.12
C LYS A 60 -3.92 6.63 -5.34
N TRP A 61 -4.51 7.74 -5.76
CA TRP A 61 -5.71 8.28 -5.12
C TRP A 61 -6.88 7.29 -5.22
N ASP A 62 -7.13 6.74 -6.41
CA ASP A 62 -8.19 5.78 -6.67
C ASP A 62 -8.01 4.52 -5.81
N ALA A 63 -6.77 4.01 -5.69
CA ALA A 63 -6.46 2.86 -4.84
C ALA A 63 -6.72 3.16 -3.35
N TRP A 64 -6.34 4.34 -2.86
CA TRP A 64 -6.60 4.72 -1.46
C TRP A 64 -8.10 4.94 -1.21
N ASN A 65 -8.79 5.64 -2.10
CA ASN A 65 -10.24 5.84 -2.02
C ASN A 65 -11.01 4.50 -2.06
N SER A 66 -10.52 3.49 -2.77
CA SER A 66 -11.18 2.18 -2.85
C SER A 66 -11.21 1.39 -1.54
N VAL A 67 -10.43 1.78 -0.52
CA VAL A 67 -10.38 1.12 0.80
C VAL A 67 -10.90 2.01 1.92
N LYS A 68 -11.69 3.03 1.55
CA LYS A 68 -12.38 3.88 2.51
C LYS A 68 -13.29 3.05 3.42
N GLY A 69 -13.29 3.35 4.72
CA GLY A 69 -14.04 2.65 5.76
C GLY A 69 -13.33 1.42 6.33
N THR A 70 -12.18 1.01 5.78
CA THR A 70 -11.35 -0.05 6.37
C THR A 70 -10.69 0.45 7.65
N SER A 71 -10.75 -0.35 8.73
CA SER A 71 -10.10 0.03 9.99
C SER A 71 -8.57 -0.01 9.88
N LYS A 72 -7.87 0.66 10.80
CA LYS A 72 -6.41 0.62 10.84
C LYS A 72 -5.89 -0.81 11.06
N GLU A 73 -6.51 -1.56 11.96
CA GLU A 73 -6.11 -2.94 12.28
C GLU A 73 -6.28 -3.89 11.09
N GLU A 74 -7.30 -3.67 10.26
CA GLU A 74 -7.52 -4.42 9.03
C GLU A 74 -6.51 -4.01 7.95
N ALA A 75 -6.26 -2.71 7.79
CA ALA A 75 -5.24 -2.20 6.85
C ALA A 75 -3.84 -2.76 7.18
N TYR A 76 -3.48 -2.84 8.46
CA TYR A 76 -2.25 -3.51 8.91
C TYR A 76 -2.20 -4.97 8.44
N GLY A 77 -3.31 -5.70 8.58
CA GLY A 77 -3.40 -7.10 8.17
C GLY A 77 -3.19 -7.26 6.68
N LYS A 78 -3.91 -6.48 5.87
CA LYS A 78 -3.81 -6.52 4.42
C LYS A 78 -2.43 -6.15 3.90
N TYR A 79 -1.77 -5.17 4.49
CA TYR A 79 -0.41 -4.80 4.12
C TYR A 79 0.58 -5.94 4.37
N VAL A 80 0.51 -6.56 5.55
CA VAL A 80 1.42 -7.64 5.95
C VAL A 80 1.14 -8.92 5.14
N GLU A 81 -0.13 -9.26 4.92
CA GLU A 81 -0.54 -10.37 4.03
C GLU A 81 0.07 -10.23 2.65
N LYS A 82 -0.03 -9.04 2.05
CA LYS A 82 0.49 -8.78 0.71
C LYS A 82 2.01 -8.94 0.62
N LEU A 83 2.74 -8.52 1.65
CA LEU A 83 4.19 -8.72 1.72
C LEU A 83 4.54 -10.22 1.79
N MET A 84 3.82 -10.99 2.59
CA MET A 84 4.04 -12.44 2.70
C MET A 84 3.81 -13.12 1.34
N GLU A 85 2.72 -12.78 0.63
CA GLU A 85 2.45 -13.27 -0.73
C GLU A 85 3.57 -12.91 -1.71
N ALA A 86 4.00 -11.64 -1.73
CA ALA A 86 5.07 -11.18 -2.62
C ALA A 86 6.42 -11.84 -2.32
N SER A 87 6.67 -12.21 -1.07
CA SER A 87 7.90 -12.90 -0.67
C SER A 87 7.88 -14.40 -0.95
N ALA A 88 6.69 -15.03 -0.99
CA ALA A 88 6.53 -16.47 -1.19
C ALA A 88 6.44 -16.87 -2.68
N ALA A 89 6.28 -15.91 -3.59
CA ALA A 89 6.19 -16.15 -5.03
C ALA A 89 7.55 -16.35 -5.74
N ASN A 90 8.64 -16.51 -4.97
CA ASN A 90 10.02 -16.69 -5.46
C ASN A 90 10.66 -17.98 -4.95
#